data_AF-X1U2C2-F1
#
_entry.id   AF-X1U2C2-F1
#
_cell.length_a   1.000
_cell.length_b   1.000
_cell.length_c   1.000
_cell.angle_alpha   90.00
_cell.angle_beta   90.00
_cell.angle_gamma   90.00
#
_symmetry.space_group_name_H-M   'P 1'
#
loop_
_entity.id
_entity.type
_entity.pdbx_description
1 polymer ?
#
loop_
_entity_poly.entity_id
_entity_poly.type
_entity_poly.pdbx_seq_one_letter_code
_entity_poly.pdbx_strand_id
1 'polypeptide(L)'
;MNVIERINLLKKILKEAVKLVTWQEEIYTQLNVLAGKAKAGSVTDTTDAGGLISVTFATAFSSTPVVIVQLEEDVNYYSVITARNATGFTVKILTSAGNPLVTTEVTFSYIAMIP
;
A
#
# COMPACT_ATOMS: atom_id res chain seq x y z
N MET A 1 30.57 -11.97 44.16
CA MET A 1 30.96 -11.80 42.74
C MET A 1 32.28 -11.06 42.67
N ASN A 2 33.35 -11.73 42.24
CA ASN A 2 34.69 -11.14 42.18
C ASN A 2 34.85 -10.24 40.94
N VAL A 3 35.97 -9.51 40.86
CA VAL A 3 36.23 -8.56 39.77
C VAL A 3 36.22 -9.24 38.39
N ILE A 4 36.74 -10.47 38.29
CA ILE A 4 36.80 -11.22 37.03
C ILE A 4 35.39 -11.62 36.56
N GLU A 5 34.53 -12.09 37.48
CA GLU A 5 33.14 -12.45 37.19
C GLU A 5 32.34 -11.23 36.71
N ARG A 6 32.54 -10.07 37.34
CA ARG A 6 31.91 -8.79 36.92
C ARG A 6 32.34 -8.40 35.50
N ILE A 7 33.62 -8.54 35.17
CA ILE A 7 34.15 -8.25 33.83
C ILE A 7 33.52 -9.17 32.78
N ASN A 8 33.39 -10.47 33.07
CA ASN A 8 32.79 -11.42 32.14
C ASN A 8 31.29 -11.15 31.90
N LEU A 9 30.57 -10.76 32.95
CA LEU A 9 29.18 -10.33 32.84
C LEU A 9 29.05 -9.10 31.91
N LEU A 10 29.88 -8.08 32.13
CA LEU A 10 29.88 -6.86 31.31
C LEU A 10 30.18 -7.16 29.83
N LYS A 11 31.14 -8.05 29.55
CA LYS A 11 31.43 -8.49 28.18
C LYS A 11 30.23 -9.18 27.52
N LYS A 12 29.51 -10.00 28.28
CA LYS A 12 28.29 -10.67 27.77
C LYS A 12 27.19 -9.64 27.46
N ILE A 13 26.95 -8.70 28.37
CA ILE A 13 25.98 -7.61 28.16
C ILE A 13 26.34 -6.80 26.92
N LEU A 14 27.61 -6.42 26.78
CA LEU A 14 28.09 -5.66 25.62
C LEU A 14 27.86 -6.43 24.31
N LYS A 15 28.15 -7.74 24.30
CA LYS A 15 27.96 -8.58 23.11
C LYS A 15 26.49 -8.66 22.70
N GLU A 16 25.56 -8.77 23.65
CA GLU A 16 24.13 -8.77 23.34
C GLU A 16 23.64 -7.38 22.90
N ALA A 17 24.16 -6.30 23.48
CA ALA A 17 23.83 -4.93 23.07
C ALA A 17 24.21 -4.66 21.59
N VAL A 18 25.37 -5.13 21.15
CA VAL A 18 25.77 -5.01 19.73
C VAL A 18 24.79 -5.71 18.80
N LYS A 19 24.32 -6.92 19.15
CA LYS A 19 23.31 -7.62 18.34
C LYS A 19 22.00 -6.86 18.24
N LEU A 20 21.55 -6.22 19.33
CA LEU A 20 20.33 -5.42 19.32
C LEU A 20 20.45 -4.22 18.38
N VAL A 21 21.61 -3.55 18.37
CA VAL A 21 21.87 -2.43 17.45
C VAL A 21 21.86 -2.91 16.00
N THR A 22 22.54 -4.01 15.69
CA THR A 22 22.53 -4.58 14.33
C THR A 22 21.12 -4.97 13.89
N TRP A 23 20.35 -5.61 14.76
CA TRP A 23 18.96 -5.98 14.45
C TRP A 23 18.07 -4.76 14.21
N GLN A 24 18.27 -3.67 14.97
CA GLN A 24 17.57 -2.42 14.77
C GLN A 24 17.89 -1.79 13.40
N GLU A 25 19.15 -1.82 12.97
CA GLU A 25 19.57 -1.35 11.63
C GLU A 25 18.92 -2.17 10.51
N GLU A 26 18.85 -3.50 10.66
CA GLU A 26 18.18 -4.38 9.71
C GLU A 26 16.68 -4.08 9.60
N ILE A 27 15.99 -3.90 10.73
CA ILE A 27 14.56 -3.55 10.77
C ILE A 27 14.32 -2.22 10.04
N TYR A 28 15.11 -1.18 10.33
CA TYR A 28 14.93 0.10 9.66
C TYR A 28 15.20 0.03 8.16
N THR A 29 16.18 -0.77 7.75
CA THR A 29 16.45 -1.00 6.33
C THR A 29 15.26 -1.67 5.65
N GLN A 30 14.72 -2.74 6.25
CA GLN A 30 13.53 -3.44 5.71
C GLN A 30 12.31 -2.52 5.69
N LEU A 31 12.09 -1.73 6.75
CA LEU A 31 10.98 -0.79 6.84
C LEU A 31 11.09 0.28 5.74
N ASN A 32 12.29 0.82 5.49
CA ASN A 32 12.51 1.78 4.40
C ASN A 32 12.32 1.15 3.02
N VAL A 33 12.66 -0.12 2.82
CA VAL A 33 12.38 -0.84 1.57
C VAL A 33 10.88 -1.00 1.36
N LEU A 34 10.11 -1.24 2.42
CA LEU A 34 8.65 -1.37 2.34
C LEU A 34 7.92 -0.02 2.29
N ALA A 35 8.52 1.03 2.87
CA ALA A 35 7.97 2.37 2.90
C ALA A 35 7.78 2.88 1.46
N GLY A 36 6.55 3.26 1.14
CA GLY A 36 6.19 3.75 -0.19
C GLY A 36 6.05 2.67 -1.26
N LYS A 37 6.24 1.37 -0.94
CA LYS A 37 5.95 0.28 -1.88
C LYS A 37 4.48 -0.11 -1.96
N ALA A 38 3.69 0.17 -0.93
CA ALA A 38 2.26 -0.08 -0.93
C ALA A 38 1.49 1.15 -0.45
N LYS A 39 0.33 1.40 -1.06
CA LYS A 39 -0.64 2.41 -0.64
C LYS A 39 -2.03 1.81 -0.71
N ALA A 40 -2.83 2.04 0.31
CA ALA A 40 -4.23 1.65 0.33
C ALA A 40 -5.09 2.87 0.59
N GLY A 41 -6.34 2.84 0.13
CA GLY A 41 -7.29 3.92 0.35
C GLY A 41 -8.71 3.49 -0.01
N SER A 42 -9.66 4.32 0.38
CA SER A 42 -11.06 4.23 -0.02
C SER A 42 -11.45 5.51 -0.76
N VAL A 43 -12.28 5.38 -1.79
CA VAL A 43 -12.71 6.45 -2.68
C VAL A 43 -14.23 6.37 -2.81
N THR A 44 -14.90 7.48 -2.56
CA THR A 44 -16.31 7.70 -2.91
C THR A 44 -16.34 8.83 -3.94
N ASP A 45 -16.78 8.53 -5.15
CA ASP A 45 -16.83 9.51 -6.24
C ASP A 45 -17.94 9.16 -7.24
N THR A 46 -18.31 10.10 -8.09
CA THR A 46 -19.32 9.92 -9.14
C THR A 46 -18.67 9.59 -10.48
N THR A 47 -19.13 8.53 -11.13
CA THR A 47 -18.63 8.12 -12.44
C THR A 47 -18.92 9.16 -13.52
N ASP A 48 -17.95 9.39 -14.42
CA ASP A 48 -18.12 10.29 -15.56
C ASP A 48 -19.02 9.70 -16.67
N ALA A 49 -19.14 10.42 -17.80
CA ALA A 49 -19.92 9.95 -18.95
C ALA A 49 -19.38 8.65 -19.59
N GLY A 50 -18.12 8.28 -19.32
CA GLY A 50 -17.50 7.03 -19.72
C GLY A 50 -17.58 5.93 -18.66
N GLY A 51 -18.17 6.21 -17.50
CA GLY A 51 -18.21 5.31 -16.35
C GLY A 51 -16.88 5.23 -15.60
N LEU A 52 -16.04 6.26 -15.69
CA LEU A 52 -14.68 6.29 -15.14
C LEU A 52 -14.60 7.10 -13.85
N ILE A 53 -13.69 6.69 -12.97
CA ILE A 53 -13.23 7.45 -11.80
C ILE A 53 -11.69 7.46 -11.86
N SER A 54 -11.09 8.64 -11.69
CA SER A 54 -9.64 8.81 -11.67
C SER A 54 -9.15 9.08 -10.25
N VAL A 55 -8.24 8.23 -9.77
CA VAL A 55 -7.69 8.30 -8.42
C VAL A 55 -6.24 8.78 -8.49
N THR A 56 -5.93 9.82 -7.74
CA THR A 56 -4.57 10.35 -7.59
C THR A 56 -4.00 9.93 -6.25
N PHE A 57 -2.80 9.35 -6.25
CA PHE A 57 -2.09 9.05 -5.02
C PHE A 57 -1.57 10.35 -4.38
N ALA A 58 -1.70 10.49 -3.06
CA ALA A 58 -1.22 11.67 -2.32
C ALA A 58 0.29 11.94 -2.54
N THR A 59 1.06 10.87 -2.74
CA THR A 59 2.46 10.92 -3.19
C THR A 59 2.62 9.99 -4.39
N ALA A 60 3.52 10.28 -5.32
CA ALA A 60 3.81 9.37 -6.42
C ALA A 60 4.55 8.10 -5.91
N PHE A 61 4.38 6.99 -6.61
CA PHE A 61 5.25 5.82 -6.54
C PHE A 61 6.54 6.08 -7.34
N SER A 62 7.60 5.31 -7.07
CA SER A 62 8.84 5.40 -7.87
C SER A 62 8.71 4.74 -9.26
N SER A 63 7.70 3.91 -9.47
CA SER A 63 7.35 3.28 -10.75
C SER A 63 5.84 2.99 -10.81
N THR A 64 5.36 2.43 -11.92
CA THR A 64 3.93 2.11 -12.07
C THR A 64 3.55 0.93 -11.17
N PRO A 65 2.61 1.10 -10.23
CA PRO A 65 2.19 0.02 -9.33
C PRO A 65 1.22 -0.96 -10.01
N VAL A 66 1.06 -2.14 -9.41
CA VAL A 66 -0.11 -3.01 -9.58
C VAL A 66 -1.23 -2.47 -8.69
N VAL A 67 -2.45 -2.40 -9.21
CA VAL A 67 -3.61 -1.88 -8.46
C VAL A 67 -4.72 -2.92 -8.46
N ILE A 68 -5.30 -3.15 -7.29
CA ILE A 68 -6.51 -3.97 -7.08
C ILE A 68 -7.57 -3.07 -6.46
N VAL A 69 -8.80 -3.19 -6.93
CA VAL A 69 -9.97 -2.45 -6.44
C VAL A 69 -11.03 -3.43 -5.98
N GLN A 70 -11.66 -3.12 -4.86
CA GLN A 70 -12.81 -3.82 -4.32
C GLN A 70 -13.95 -2.81 -4.13
N LEU A 71 -15.10 -3.06 -4.74
CA LEU A 71 -16.32 -2.29 -4.49
C LEU A 71 -16.82 -2.60 -3.07
N GLU A 72 -17.20 -1.58 -2.31
CA GLU A 72 -17.54 -1.73 -0.88
C GLU A 72 -18.99 -2.17 -0.62
N GLU A 73 -19.87 -2.03 -1.60
CA GLU A 73 -21.28 -2.40 -1.48
C GLU A 73 -21.68 -3.59 -2.39
N ASP A 74 -22.77 -4.28 -2.03
CA ASP A 74 -23.42 -5.32 -2.84
C ASP A 74 -24.07 -4.67 -4.07
N VAL A 75 -23.26 -4.40 -5.08
CA VAL A 75 -23.74 -3.87 -6.34
C VAL A 75 -23.44 -4.85 -7.45
N ASN A 76 -24.41 -5.02 -8.35
CA ASN A 76 -24.32 -5.83 -9.57
C ASN A 76 -23.32 -5.25 -10.58
N TYR A 77 -22.19 -4.72 -10.11
CA TYR A 77 -21.21 -3.97 -10.85
C TYR A 77 -19.86 -4.67 -10.77
N TYR A 78 -19.01 -4.42 -11.75
CA TYR A 78 -17.62 -4.84 -11.71
C TYR A 78 -16.71 -3.69 -12.12
N SER A 79 -15.48 -3.73 -11.62
CA SER A 79 -14.46 -2.71 -11.86
C SER A 79 -13.41 -3.21 -12.83
N VAL A 80 -12.93 -2.32 -13.70
CA VAL A 80 -11.83 -2.58 -14.62
C VAL A 80 -10.83 -1.43 -14.54
N ILE A 81 -9.57 -1.73 -14.22
CA ILE A 81 -8.50 -0.73 -14.27
C ILE A 81 -8.14 -0.47 -15.74
N THR A 82 -8.40 0.74 -16.22
CA THR A 82 -8.19 1.13 -17.63
C THR A 82 -6.84 1.82 -17.84
N ALA A 83 -6.34 2.51 -16.82
CA ALA A 83 -5.03 3.16 -16.85
C ALA A 83 -4.40 3.17 -15.46
N ARG A 84 -3.07 3.15 -15.40
CA ARG A 84 -2.29 3.32 -14.16
C ARG A 84 -0.89 3.83 -14.47
N ASN A 85 -0.36 4.66 -13.58
CA ASN A 85 0.99 5.19 -13.63
C ASN A 85 1.48 5.46 -12.19
N ALA A 86 2.66 6.05 -12.05
CA ALA A 86 3.25 6.36 -10.75
C ALA A 86 2.42 7.33 -9.89
N THR A 87 1.58 8.19 -10.49
CA THR A 87 0.83 9.22 -9.78
C THR A 87 -0.61 8.82 -9.47
N GLY A 88 -1.15 7.78 -10.13
CA GLY A 88 -2.54 7.38 -9.95
C GLY A 88 -3.00 6.26 -10.87
N PHE A 89 -4.31 6.04 -10.88
CA PHE A 89 -4.97 5.08 -11.74
C PHE A 89 -6.38 5.55 -12.13
N THR A 90 -6.92 4.94 -13.18
CA THR A 90 -8.31 5.15 -13.61
C THR A 90 -9.02 3.81 -13.57
N VAL A 91 -10.18 3.78 -12.93
CA VAL A 91 -11.07 2.62 -12.85
C VAL A 91 -12.34 2.91 -13.64
N LYS A 92 -12.79 1.94 -14.42
CA LYS A 92 -14.09 1.94 -15.09
C LYS A 92 -15.05 1.06 -14.31
N ILE A 93 -16.23 1.58 -13.99
CA ILE A 93 -17.30 0.84 -13.35
C ILE A 93 -18.32 0.44 -14.41
N LEU A 94 -18.68 -0.84 -14.41
CA LEU A 94 -19.56 -1.44 -15.39
C LEU A 94 -20.74 -2.10 -14.67
N THR A 95 -21.93 -2.05 -15.26
CA THR A 95 -23.07 -2.84 -14.82
C THR A 95 -22.85 -4.32 -15.11
N SER A 96 -23.64 -5.22 -14.53
CA SER A 96 -23.55 -6.68 -14.80
C SER A 96 -23.75 -7.05 -16.27
N ALA A 97 -24.41 -6.17 -17.04
CA ALA A 97 -24.56 -6.30 -18.49
C ALA A 97 -23.33 -5.80 -19.29
N GLY A 98 -22.31 -5.27 -18.61
CA GLY A 98 -21.07 -4.75 -19.18
C GLY A 98 -21.15 -3.34 -19.76
N ASN A 99 -22.22 -2.61 -19.47
CA ASN A 99 -22.37 -1.21 -19.88
C ASN A 99 -21.69 -0.29 -18.85
N PRO A 100 -21.12 0.86 -19.28
CA PRO A 100 -20.64 1.89 -18.36
C PRO A 100 -21.72 2.31 -17.37
N LEU A 101 -21.39 2.30 -16.08
CA LEU A 101 -22.22 2.91 -15.06
C LEU A 101 -21.90 4.41 -15.03
N VAL A 102 -22.80 5.25 -15.53
CA VAL A 102 -22.56 6.68 -15.71
C VAL A 102 -23.26 7.52 -14.63
N THR A 103 -22.68 8.66 -14.27
CA THR A 103 -23.27 9.66 -13.36
C THR A 103 -23.80 9.05 -12.05
N THR A 104 -23.13 8.02 -11.54
CA THR A 104 -23.54 7.28 -10.35
C THR A 104 -22.43 7.36 -9.31
N GLU A 105 -22.77 7.68 -8.07
CA GLU A 105 -21.84 7.64 -6.95
C GLU A 105 -21.49 6.18 -6.62
N VAL A 106 -20.20 5.92 -6.43
CA VAL A 106 -19.67 4.59 -6.12
C VAL A 106 -18.60 4.72 -5.06
N THR A 107 -18.63 3.82 -4.07
CA THR A 107 -17.58 3.68 -3.05
C THR A 107 -16.77 2.41 -3.30
N PHE A 108 -15.45 2.55 -3.29
CA PHE A 108 -14.53 1.41 -3.43
C PHE A 108 -13.24 1.59 -2.64
N SER A 109 -12.70 0.47 -2.20
CA SER A 109 -11.37 0.36 -1.60
C SER A 109 -10.34 -0.07 -2.65
N TYR A 110 -9.08 0.34 -2.48
CA TYR A 110 -7.98 -0.09 -3.34
C TYR A 110 -6.71 -0.40 -2.56
N ILE A 111 -5.88 -1.27 -3.15
CA ILE A 111 -4.47 -1.46 -2.79
C ILE A 111 -3.63 -1.29 -4.05
N ALA A 112 -2.63 -0.42 -3.99
CA ALA A 112 -1.64 -0.19 -5.03
C ALA A 112 -0.25 -0.57 -4.51
N MET A 113 0.53 -1.35 -5.28
CA MET A 113 1.84 -1.84 -4.85
C MET A 113 2.86 -1.89 -5.98
N ILE A 114 4.09 -1.46 -5.71
CA ILE A 114 5.24 -1.73 -6.59
C ILE A 114 5.79 -3.14 -6.26
N PRO A 115 5.90 -4.05 -7.25
CA PRO A 115 6.52 -5.37 -7.04
C PRO A 115 8.01 -5.29 -6.67
#